data_AF-A0A522SU73-F1
#
_entry.id   AF-A0A522SU73-F1
#
_cell.length_a   1.000
_cell.length_b   1.000
_cell.length_c   1.000
_cell.angle_alpha   90.00
_cell.angle_beta   90.00
_cell.angle_gamma   90.00
#
_symmetry.space_group_name_H-M   'P 1'
#
loop_
_entity.id
_entity.type
_entity.pdbx_description
1 polymer ?
#
loop_
_entity_poly.entity_id
_entity_poly.type
_entity_poly.pdbx_seq_one_letter_code
_entity_poly.pdbx_strand_id
1 'polypeptide(L)'
;MANNIIDIPLLNPIRFVDIGGPFKGFDDDWFSNRIFDFQDAVNYYQKWQKSDTIKLQFYSNFTPVSVALLNCSGATLNIYQATVKSSQWLDPNFNPYEVNISLASLQTGLYYLLLTAGTSTNQTQLISEPFWVDDVIDNSILFDYKNSENAQGVIFDTGIEFTMRAEGIVSKLTPSFKDTIYQDQILDNVILSSIPFRQFKLMIGGQYGVPDWLIDKVNRILSCDTWLADGKSFVKKDGTQWTETAIENYPMSGWNIDILEASNLSSKRGSNTGDPTQQVAVVYNIETDLFGTFNNAPWNETVQITQISKA
;
A
#
# COMPACT_ATOMS: atom_id res chain seq x y z
N MET A 1 -36.52 9.53 -2.41
CA MET A 1 -35.42 10.01 -3.27
C MET A 1 -34.22 9.16 -2.93
N ALA A 2 -33.50 8.64 -3.92
CA ALA A 2 -32.25 7.92 -3.64
C ALA A 2 -31.27 8.92 -3.03
N ASN A 3 -30.61 8.55 -1.93
CA ASN A 3 -29.60 9.40 -1.32
C ASN A 3 -28.36 9.40 -2.22
N ASN A 4 -27.80 10.57 -2.51
CA ASN A 4 -26.52 10.70 -3.18
C ASN A 4 -25.42 10.36 -2.18
N ILE A 5 -24.69 9.27 -2.42
CA ILE A 5 -23.68 8.74 -1.51
C ILE A 5 -22.37 8.60 -2.28
N ILE A 6 -21.29 9.04 -1.64
CA ILE A 6 -19.93 8.84 -2.10
C ILE A 6 -19.13 8.18 -0.97
N ASP A 7 -18.57 7.01 -1.25
CA ASP A 7 -17.72 6.29 -0.30
C ASP A 7 -16.26 6.41 -0.73
N ILE A 8 -15.42 6.80 0.23
CA ILE A 8 -13.98 6.92 0.05
C ILE A 8 -13.31 5.82 0.87
N PRO A 9 -12.63 4.87 0.23
CA PRO A 9 -11.91 3.82 0.96
C PRO A 9 -10.80 4.40 1.82
N LEU A 10 -10.69 3.94 3.06
CA LEU A 10 -9.60 4.32 3.98
C LEU A 10 -8.22 3.92 3.45
N LEU A 11 -8.18 2.91 2.58
CA LEU A 11 -6.98 2.41 1.92
C LEU A 11 -6.46 3.33 0.80
N ASN A 12 -7.22 4.37 0.41
CA ASN A 12 -6.69 5.40 -0.49
C ASN A 12 -5.42 6.05 0.12
N PRO A 13 -4.42 6.37 -0.72
CA PRO A 13 -3.13 6.88 -0.24
C PRO A 13 -3.22 8.27 0.39
N ILE A 14 -4.29 9.02 0.15
CA ILE A 14 -4.57 10.32 0.76
C ILE A 14 -5.80 10.22 1.67
N ARG A 15 -5.76 10.93 2.80
CA ARG A 15 -6.91 11.13 3.68
C ARG A 15 -7.73 12.34 3.24
N PHE A 16 -9.06 12.17 3.18
CA PHE A 16 -10.02 13.26 2.95
C PHE A 16 -10.81 13.55 4.23
N VAL A 17 -11.21 14.81 4.39
CA VAL A 17 -11.91 15.38 5.54
C VAL A 17 -13.08 16.23 5.01
N ASP A 18 -14.20 16.23 5.73
CA ASP A 18 -15.39 16.98 5.34
C ASP A 18 -15.22 18.50 5.48
N ILE A 19 -15.66 19.25 4.46
CA ILE A 19 -15.70 20.71 4.52
C ILE A 19 -17.05 21.13 5.14
N GLY A 20 -17.09 21.28 6.46
CA GLY A 20 -18.18 21.97 7.15
C GLY A 20 -19.41 21.13 7.52
N GLY A 21 -19.23 19.84 7.81
CA GLY A 21 -20.32 19.00 8.34
C GLY A 21 -20.72 19.38 9.78
N PRO A 22 -22.02 19.27 10.17
CA PRO A 22 -22.51 19.54 11.52
C PRO A 22 -22.11 18.48 12.56
N PHE A 23 -21.62 17.32 12.11
CA PHE A 23 -21.14 16.23 12.95
C PHE A 23 -19.70 15.88 12.55
N LYS A 24 -18.74 16.61 13.11
CA LYS A 24 -17.33 16.22 13.02
C LYS A 24 -17.10 15.12 14.05
N GLY A 25 -16.98 13.87 13.59
CA GLY A 25 -16.49 12.79 14.44
C GLY A 25 -15.07 13.11 14.93
N PHE A 26 -14.66 12.53 16.06
CA PHE A 26 -13.30 12.69 16.58
C PHE A 26 -12.22 12.33 15.54
N ASP A 27 -12.53 11.41 14.63
CA ASP A 27 -11.63 10.97 13.56
C ASP A 27 -11.89 11.67 12.20
N ASP A 28 -12.95 12.45 12.05
CA ASP A 28 -13.34 13.05 10.76
C ASP A 28 -13.03 14.55 10.69
N ASP A 29 -12.12 15.04 11.54
CA ASP A 29 -11.61 16.41 11.51
C ASP A 29 -10.12 16.45 11.18
N TRP A 30 -9.67 17.64 10.77
CA TRP A 30 -8.27 17.94 10.48
C TRP A 30 -7.37 17.53 11.63
N PHE A 31 -6.20 16.97 11.32
CA PHE A 31 -5.22 16.60 12.33
C PHE A 31 -4.89 17.76 13.29
N SER A 32 -4.73 18.97 12.75
CA SER A 32 -4.44 20.17 13.55
C SER A 32 -5.51 20.49 14.61
N ASN A 33 -6.77 20.11 14.36
CA ASN A 33 -7.88 20.40 15.27
C ASN A 33 -8.01 19.33 16.37
N ARG A 34 -7.30 18.21 16.25
CA ARG A 34 -7.31 17.12 17.23
C ARG A 34 -6.22 17.24 18.29
N ILE A 35 -5.31 18.20 18.12
CA ILE A 35 -4.22 18.47 19.06
C ILE A 35 -4.83 19.14 20.30
N PHE A 36 -4.54 18.60 21.48
CA PHE A 36 -5.01 19.20 22.72
C PHE A 36 -4.27 20.50 23.02
N ASP A 37 -4.92 21.44 23.71
CA ASP A 37 -4.34 22.76 24.04
C ASP A 37 -3.01 22.70 24.83
N PHE A 38 -2.76 21.59 25.54
CA PHE A 38 -1.53 21.37 26.31
C PHE A 38 -0.41 20.67 25.51
N GLN A 39 -0.69 20.23 24.28
CA GLN A 39 0.28 19.63 23.39
C GLN A 39 0.89 20.68 22.47
N ASP A 40 2.06 20.36 21.91
CA ASP A 40 2.69 21.23 20.92
C ASP A 40 1.84 21.30 19.64
N ALA A 41 1.61 22.52 19.15
CA ALA A 41 0.92 22.74 17.89
C ALA A 41 1.83 22.36 16.71
N VAL A 42 1.51 21.25 16.05
CA VAL A 42 2.30 20.70 14.93
C VAL A 42 1.40 20.39 13.76
N ASN A 43 1.86 20.68 12.54
CA ASN A 43 1.18 20.25 11.32
C ASN A 43 1.95 19.10 10.69
N TYR A 44 1.24 18.06 10.25
CA TYR A 44 1.81 16.99 9.46
C TYR A 44 1.51 17.20 7.99
N TYR A 45 2.51 16.94 7.14
CA TYR A 45 2.38 17.00 5.69
C TYR A 45 2.81 15.66 5.12
N GLN A 46 1.90 14.95 4.46
CA GLN A 46 2.26 13.70 3.81
C GLN A 46 3.24 13.97 2.68
N LYS A 47 4.37 13.27 2.65
CA LYS A 47 5.44 13.50 1.68
C LYS A 47 5.22 12.74 0.37
N TRP A 48 5.49 13.41 -0.75
CA TRP A 48 5.45 12.84 -2.09
C TRP A 48 6.62 13.33 -2.93
N GLN A 49 7.15 12.47 -3.80
CA GLN A 49 8.14 12.87 -4.79
C GLN A 49 7.48 13.20 -6.12
N LYS A 50 8.09 14.06 -6.94
CA LYS A 50 7.56 14.40 -8.28
C LYS A 50 7.50 13.20 -9.25
N SER A 51 8.32 12.18 -9.02
CA SER A 51 8.28 10.92 -9.77
C SER A 51 7.06 10.06 -9.42
N ASP A 52 6.45 10.29 -8.26
CA ASP A 52 5.33 9.48 -7.79
C ASP A 52 4.03 9.88 -8.50
N THR A 53 3.08 8.95 -8.55
CA THR A 53 1.74 9.18 -9.10
C THR A 53 0.70 8.77 -8.08
N ILE A 54 -0.15 9.72 -7.70
CA ILE A 54 -1.21 9.47 -6.74
C ILE A 54 -2.39 8.87 -7.49
N LYS A 55 -2.78 7.64 -7.13
CA LYS A 55 -3.97 6.99 -7.66
C LYS A 55 -5.03 6.95 -6.57
N LEU A 56 -6.26 7.30 -6.91
CA LEU A 56 -7.38 7.29 -5.97
C LEU A 56 -8.55 6.54 -6.58
N GLN A 57 -9.31 5.84 -5.74
CA GLN A 57 -10.55 5.18 -6.11
C GLN A 57 -11.70 5.67 -5.22
N PHE A 58 -12.87 5.87 -5.81
CA PHE A 58 -14.09 6.32 -5.12
C PHE A 58 -15.29 5.50 -5.56
N TYR A 59 -16.29 5.38 -4.71
CA TYR A 59 -17.57 4.76 -5.05
C TYR A 59 -18.64 5.82 -5.03
N SER A 60 -19.40 5.94 -6.09
CA SER A 60 -20.50 6.89 -6.10
C SER A 60 -21.67 6.39 -6.93
N ASN A 61 -22.88 6.71 -6.46
CA ASN A 61 -24.12 6.49 -7.20
C ASN A 61 -24.55 7.72 -8.03
N PHE A 62 -23.70 8.76 -8.08
CA PHE A 62 -23.97 9.99 -8.81
C PHE A 62 -22.72 10.49 -9.54
N THR A 63 -22.92 11.46 -10.42
CA THR A 63 -21.91 12.00 -11.35
C THR A 63 -22.20 13.49 -11.55
N PRO A 64 -21.19 14.34 -11.84
CA PRO A 64 -19.77 14.06 -12.02
C PRO A 64 -19.00 13.89 -10.71
N VAL A 65 -17.87 13.17 -10.77
CA VAL A 65 -16.87 13.09 -9.70
C VAL A 65 -15.55 13.65 -10.24
N SER A 66 -15.01 14.65 -9.56
CA SER A 66 -13.77 15.33 -9.98
C SER A 66 -12.88 15.65 -8.79
N VAL A 67 -11.57 15.65 -9.02
CA VAL A 67 -10.56 16.01 -8.03
C VAL A 67 -9.77 17.21 -8.53
N ALA A 68 -9.87 18.31 -7.82
CA ALA A 68 -9.10 19.53 -8.07
C ALA A 68 -7.83 19.54 -7.22
N LEU A 69 -6.70 19.86 -7.84
CA LEU A 69 -5.44 20.13 -7.15
C LEU A 69 -5.38 21.61 -6.78
N LEU A 70 -5.25 21.91 -5.50
CA LEU A 70 -5.16 23.26 -4.95
C LEU A 70 -3.73 23.55 -4.47
N ASN A 71 -3.30 24.80 -4.61
CA ASN A 71 -2.08 25.30 -3.97
C ASN A 71 -2.34 25.74 -2.52
N CYS A 72 -1.27 26.14 -1.81
CA CYS A 72 -1.36 26.66 -0.44
C CYS A 72 -2.21 27.94 -0.28
N SER A 73 -2.47 28.67 -1.38
CA SER A 73 -3.33 29.85 -1.40
C SER A 73 -4.80 29.52 -1.69
N GLY A 74 -5.14 28.24 -1.88
CA GLY A 74 -6.47 27.78 -2.24
C GLY A 74 -6.84 27.96 -3.73
N ALA A 75 -5.89 28.33 -4.58
CA ALA A 75 -6.12 28.43 -6.01
C ALA A 75 -6.03 27.06 -6.68
N THR A 76 -7.01 26.76 -7.53
CA THR A 76 -7.04 25.52 -8.32
C THR A 76 -6.00 25.57 -9.43
N LEU A 77 -5.06 24.63 -9.42
CA LEU A 77 -4.02 24.49 -10.43
C LEU A 77 -4.47 23.59 -11.58
N ASN A 78 -5.10 22.46 -11.25
CA ASN A 78 -5.56 21.49 -12.23
C ASN A 78 -6.82 20.77 -11.73
N ILE A 79 -7.63 20.26 -12.65
CA ILE A 79 -8.83 19.48 -12.34
C ILE A 79 -8.76 18.16 -13.10
N TYR A 80 -8.80 17.07 -12.35
CA TYR A 80 -8.80 15.71 -12.87
C TYR A 80 -10.21 15.15 -12.78
N GLN A 81 -10.76 14.72 -13.93
CA GLN A 81 -12.06 14.06 -13.97
C GLN A 81 -11.88 12.58 -13.65
N ALA A 82 -12.67 12.06 -12.71
CA ALA A 82 -12.60 10.65 -12.36
C ALA A 82 -13.31 9.82 -13.44
N THR A 83 -12.70 8.71 -13.84
CA THR A 83 -13.24 7.83 -14.88
C THR A 83 -13.92 6.63 -14.26
N VAL A 84 -15.12 6.29 -14.72
CA VAL A 84 -15.80 5.06 -14.32
C VAL A 84 -15.00 3.86 -14.82
N LYS A 85 -14.79 2.87 -13.94
CA LYS A 85 -14.19 1.58 -14.31
C LYS A 85 -15.23 0.49 -14.30
N SER A 86 -15.08 -0.47 -15.22
CA SER A 86 -15.85 -1.70 -15.19
C SER A 86 -15.25 -2.62 -14.13
N SER A 87 -16.09 -3.21 -13.30
CA SER A 87 -15.71 -4.23 -12.33
C SER A 87 -16.68 -5.40 -12.39
N GLN A 88 -16.25 -6.58 -11.92
CA GLN A 88 -17.13 -7.73 -11.73
C GLN A 88 -17.95 -7.64 -10.44
N TRP A 89 -17.75 -6.59 -9.62
CA TRP A 89 -18.56 -6.36 -8.43
C TRP A 89 -19.97 -5.93 -8.86
N LEU A 90 -20.95 -6.77 -8.51
CA LEU A 90 -22.38 -6.57 -8.76
C LEU A 90 -23.05 -5.65 -7.72
N ASP A 91 -22.74 -4.35 -7.71
CA ASP A 91 -23.65 -3.35 -7.15
C ASP A 91 -24.21 -2.47 -8.29
N PRO A 92 -25.48 -2.64 -8.67
CA PRO A 92 -26.05 -1.89 -9.79
C PRO A 92 -26.21 -0.39 -9.53
N ASN A 93 -26.10 0.06 -8.27
CA ASN A 93 -26.31 1.46 -7.91
C ASN A 93 -25.01 2.25 -7.75
N PHE A 94 -23.88 1.59 -7.47
CA PHE A 94 -22.60 2.24 -7.23
C PHE A 94 -21.59 1.89 -8.31
N ASN A 95 -20.94 2.92 -8.86
CA ASN A 95 -19.88 2.74 -9.83
C ASN A 95 -18.53 3.09 -9.20
N PRO A 96 -17.46 2.29 -9.44
CA PRO A 96 -16.12 2.66 -9.05
C PRO A 96 -15.56 3.72 -10.03
N TYR A 97 -15.03 4.79 -9.46
CA TYR A 97 -14.36 5.86 -10.17
C TYR A 97 -12.88 5.85 -9.81
N GLU A 98 -12.02 5.99 -10.81
CA GLU A 98 -10.58 6.10 -10.61
C GLU A 98 -10.03 7.40 -11.18
N VAL A 99 -9.03 7.94 -10.49
CA VAL A 99 -8.29 9.12 -10.93
C VAL A 99 -6.80 8.94 -10.68
N ASN A 100 -6.00 9.32 -11.67
CA ASN A 100 -4.54 9.32 -11.58
C ASN A 100 -4.06 10.77 -11.63
N ILE A 101 -3.29 11.17 -10.62
CA ILE A 101 -2.78 12.52 -10.46
C ILE A 101 -1.26 12.43 -10.56
N SER A 102 -0.72 12.97 -11.66
CA SER A 102 0.73 13.07 -11.84
C SER A 102 1.27 14.32 -11.14
N LEU A 103 2.37 14.16 -10.41
CA LEU A 103 3.04 15.23 -9.67
C LEU A 103 4.22 15.85 -10.43
N ALA A 104 4.56 15.32 -11.62
CA ALA A 104 5.78 15.64 -12.34
C ALA A 104 5.91 17.12 -12.77
N SER A 105 4.78 17.79 -13.03
CA SER A 105 4.76 19.20 -13.46
C SER A 105 4.64 20.20 -12.30
N LEU A 106 4.54 19.72 -11.06
CA LEU A 106 4.34 20.57 -9.89
C LEU A 106 5.67 21.16 -9.40
N GLN A 107 5.63 22.36 -8.88
CA GLN A 107 6.76 22.95 -8.16
C GLN A 107 6.87 22.34 -6.77
N THR A 108 8.06 22.35 -6.18
CA THR A 108 8.24 21.91 -4.79
C THR A 108 7.40 22.80 -3.86
N GLY A 109 6.57 22.19 -3.01
CA GLY A 109 5.67 22.94 -2.15
C GLY A 109 4.53 22.13 -1.55
N LEU A 110 3.62 22.87 -0.90
CA LEU A 110 2.45 22.34 -0.20
C LEU A 110 1.20 22.40 -1.08
N TYR A 111 0.46 21.29 -1.15
CA TYR A 111 -0.74 21.16 -1.96
C TYR A 111 -1.88 20.47 -1.19
N TYR A 112 -3.09 20.63 -1.72
CA TYR A 112 -4.31 19.98 -1.25
C TYR A 112 -5.08 19.38 -2.42
N LEU A 113 -5.85 18.32 -2.18
CA LEU A 113 -6.83 17.80 -3.12
C LEU A 113 -8.23 18.13 -2.64
N LEU A 114 -9.04 18.70 -3.53
CA LEU A 114 -10.46 18.93 -3.33
C LEU A 114 -11.25 17.95 -4.18
N LEU A 115 -11.88 16.97 -3.55
CA LEU A 115 -12.85 16.09 -4.19
C LEU A 115 -14.20 16.82 -4.24
N THR A 116 -14.75 16.94 -5.43
CA THR A 116 -16.10 17.46 -5.66
C THR A 116 -16.90 16.40 -6.40
N ALA A 117 -17.96 15.92 -5.75
CA ALA A 117 -18.94 15.02 -6.34
C ALA A 117 -20.29 15.74 -6.47
N GLY A 118 -20.92 15.62 -7.64
CA GLY A 118 -22.23 16.18 -7.94
C GLY A 118 -22.19 17.54 -8.64
N THR A 119 -23.37 18.15 -8.79
CA THR A 119 -23.58 19.42 -9.49
C THR A 119 -24.06 20.51 -8.53
N SER A 120 -23.67 21.76 -8.81
CA SER A 120 -23.82 23.03 -8.05
C SER A 120 -24.81 23.14 -6.88
N THR A 121 -25.99 22.52 -6.94
CA THR A 121 -27.02 22.62 -5.88
C THR A 121 -26.94 21.51 -4.83
N ASN A 122 -26.39 20.35 -5.17
CA ASN A 122 -26.24 19.18 -4.29
C ASN A 122 -24.82 18.59 -4.44
N GLN A 123 -23.81 19.41 -4.14
CA GLN A 123 -22.41 18.98 -4.20
C GLN A 123 -21.92 18.50 -2.85
N THR A 124 -21.23 17.38 -2.83
CA THR A 124 -20.44 16.92 -1.68
C THR A 124 -18.99 17.30 -1.93
N GLN A 125 -18.39 18.04 -0.99
CA GLN A 125 -17.02 18.51 -1.09
C GLN A 125 -16.19 18.02 0.10
N LEU A 126 -15.09 17.35 -0.22
CA LEU A 126 -14.16 16.75 0.72
C LEU A 126 -12.75 17.26 0.37
N ILE A 127 -12.01 17.71 1.37
CA ILE A 127 -10.65 18.23 1.20
C ILE A 127 -9.63 17.28 1.82
N SER A 128 -8.49 17.11 1.18
CA SER A 128 -7.43 16.28 1.73
C SER A 128 -6.70 16.96 2.88
N GLU A 129 -6.07 16.14 3.72
CA GLU A 129 -4.94 16.61 4.52
C GLU A 129 -3.85 17.18 3.59
N PRO A 130 -3.05 18.16 4.06
CA PRO A 130 -1.99 18.74 3.25
C PRO A 130 -0.91 17.73 2.93
N PHE A 131 -0.35 17.84 1.73
CA PHE A 131 0.78 17.04 1.32
C PHE A 131 1.89 17.90 0.72
N TRP A 132 3.13 17.49 0.96
CA TRP A 132 4.34 18.16 0.51
C TRP A 132 4.93 17.40 -0.68
N VAL A 133 5.16 18.11 -1.78
CA VAL A 133 5.78 17.55 -3.00
C VAL A 133 7.20 18.10 -3.13
N ASP A 134 8.17 17.22 -3.34
CA ASP A 134 9.57 17.60 -3.63
C ASP A 134 10.20 16.73 -4.72
N ASP A 135 11.39 17.09 -5.21
CA ASP A 135 12.11 16.31 -6.22
C ASP A 135 12.67 15.00 -5.64
N VAL A 136 13.37 15.08 -4.50
CA VAL A 136 13.94 13.93 -3.79
C VAL A 136 13.74 14.13 -2.30
N ILE A 137 13.29 13.09 -1.62
CA ILE A 137 12.99 13.10 -0.19
C ILE A 137 13.76 11.97 0.48
N ASP A 138 14.80 12.34 1.23
CA ASP A 138 15.57 11.41 2.04
C ASP A 138 14.75 10.87 3.22
N ASN A 139 15.08 9.67 3.68
CA ASN A 139 14.41 8.98 4.80
C ASN A 139 12.89 8.83 4.61
N SER A 140 12.47 8.53 3.39
CA SER A 140 11.10 8.17 3.04
C SER A 140 11.07 6.82 2.33
N ILE A 141 10.00 6.07 2.55
CA ILE A 141 9.73 4.80 1.87
C ILE A 141 8.54 5.00 0.95
N LEU A 142 8.66 4.49 -0.28
CA LEU A 142 7.52 4.31 -1.17
C LEU A 142 6.89 2.94 -0.92
N PHE A 143 5.62 2.94 -0.54
CA PHE A 143 4.78 1.75 -0.45
C PHE A 143 3.98 1.59 -1.73
N ASP A 144 4.25 0.51 -2.47
CA ASP A 144 3.40 0.07 -3.57
C ASP A 144 2.56 -1.10 -3.07
N TYR A 145 1.25 -1.06 -3.25
CA TYR A 145 0.37 -2.07 -2.68
C TYR A 145 -0.84 -2.39 -3.54
N LYS A 146 -1.22 -3.67 -3.50
CA LYS A 146 -2.39 -4.23 -4.17
C LYS A 146 -2.88 -5.47 -3.45
N ASN A 147 -4.12 -5.84 -3.74
CA ASN A 147 -4.71 -7.07 -3.24
C ASN A 147 -5.23 -7.93 -4.41
N SER A 148 -5.27 -9.24 -4.23
CA SER A 148 -5.80 -10.14 -5.27
C SER A 148 -7.33 -10.09 -5.29
N GLU A 149 -7.94 -9.92 -4.12
CA GLU A 149 -9.39 -9.82 -3.94
C GLU A 149 -9.81 -8.40 -3.55
N ASN A 150 -11.07 -8.04 -3.82
CA ASN A 150 -11.65 -6.79 -3.35
C ASN A 150 -11.70 -6.78 -1.81
N ALA A 151 -11.02 -5.81 -1.20
CA ALA A 151 -10.86 -5.75 0.25
C ALA A 151 -10.77 -4.31 0.74
N GLN A 152 -11.11 -4.10 2.02
CA GLN A 152 -11.00 -2.81 2.72
C GLN A 152 -11.71 -1.65 1.99
N GLY A 153 -12.81 -1.96 1.32
CA GLY A 153 -13.60 -0.99 0.55
C GLY A 153 -13.04 -0.65 -0.82
N VAL A 154 -11.96 -1.29 -1.30
CA VAL A 154 -11.39 -1.08 -2.63
C VAL A 154 -11.74 -2.25 -3.55
N ILE A 155 -12.00 -1.95 -4.83
CA ILE A 155 -12.15 -2.89 -5.93
C ILE A 155 -10.78 -3.00 -6.60
N PHE A 156 -10.10 -4.09 -6.34
CA PHE A 156 -8.81 -4.41 -6.96
C PHE A 156 -8.97 -5.12 -8.30
N ASP A 157 -10.14 -5.69 -8.60
CA ASP A 157 -10.46 -6.33 -9.89
C ASP A 157 -10.29 -5.40 -11.10
N THR A 158 -10.32 -4.08 -10.90
CA THR A 158 -10.01 -3.10 -11.96
C THR A 158 -8.53 -3.09 -12.37
N GLY A 159 -7.66 -3.77 -11.61
CA GLY A 159 -6.21 -3.77 -11.76
C GLY A 159 -5.51 -2.56 -11.15
N ILE A 160 -6.17 -1.85 -10.23
CA ILE A 160 -5.57 -0.70 -9.55
C ILE A 160 -4.44 -1.12 -8.60
N GLU A 161 -3.32 -0.41 -8.71
CA GLU A 161 -2.18 -0.54 -7.81
C GLU A 161 -1.89 0.83 -7.22
N PHE A 162 -2.01 0.97 -5.90
CA PHE A 162 -1.79 2.23 -5.22
C PHE A 162 -0.33 2.41 -4.86
N THR A 163 0.05 3.68 -4.73
CA THR A 163 1.35 4.07 -4.20
C THR A 163 1.10 5.03 -3.05
N MET A 164 1.88 4.95 -1.98
CA MET A 164 1.85 5.88 -0.85
C MET A 164 3.27 6.06 -0.32
N ARG A 165 3.71 7.30 -0.14
CA ARG A 165 4.98 7.60 0.50
C ARG A 165 4.78 8.05 1.94
N ALA A 166 5.65 7.57 2.83
CA ALA A 166 5.67 7.95 4.25
C ALA A 166 7.10 8.08 4.77
N GLU A 167 7.28 8.85 5.83
CA GLU A 167 8.56 8.97 6.54
C GLU A 167 8.90 7.67 7.23
N GLY A 168 10.00 7.07 6.83
CA GLY A 168 10.42 5.82 7.42
C GLY A 168 11.69 5.28 6.82
N ILE A 169 12.19 4.24 7.46
CA ILE A 169 13.33 3.48 7.00
C ILE A 169 13.14 2.00 7.34
N VAL A 170 13.50 1.12 6.41
CA VAL A 170 13.69 -0.29 6.71
C VAL A 170 15.06 -0.38 7.39
N SER A 171 15.03 -0.55 8.71
CA SER A 171 16.18 -0.56 9.59
C SER A 171 17.07 -1.80 9.39
N LYS A 172 18.13 -1.89 10.19
CA LYS A 172 19.19 -2.91 10.08
C LYS A 172 18.62 -4.34 10.18
N LEU A 173 19.25 -5.22 9.41
CA LEU A 173 19.02 -6.66 9.43
C LEU A 173 19.23 -7.21 10.84
N THR A 174 18.18 -7.83 11.39
CA THR A 174 18.25 -8.69 12.57
C THR A 174 18.17 -10.15 12.12
N PRO A 175 19.30 -10.89 12.08
CA PRO A 175 19.26 -12.31 11.74
C PRO A 175 18.49 -13.06 12.83
N SER A 176 17.58 -13.94 12.43
CA SER A 176 16.78 -14.76 13.33
C SER A 176 16.70 -16.20 12.81
N PHE A 177 16.24 -17.11 13.64
CA PHE A 177 16.10 -18.53 13.30
C PHE A 177 14.75 -19.08 13.79
N LYS A 178 14.24 -20.09 13.10
CA LYS A 178 13.12 -20.90 13.55
C LYS A 178 13.64 -22.30 13.87
N ASP A 179 13.73 -22.60 15.16
CA ASP A 179 14.24 -23.88 15.66
C ASP A 179 13.10 -24.80 16.10
N THR A 180 13.21 -26.07 15.76
CA THR A 180 12.47 -27.16 16.40
C THR A 180 13.44 -27.94 17.26
N ILE A 181 13.23 -27.89 18.58
CA ILE A 181 14.07 -28.53 19.59
C ILE A 181 13.27 -29.69 20.19
N TYR A 182 13.90 -30.86 20.27
CA TYR A 182 13.41 -31.98 21.05
C TYR A 182 14.02 -31.95 22.43
N GLN A 183 13.21 -32.22 23.45
CA GLN A 183 13.63 -32.23 24.84
C GLN A 183 13.27 -33.58 25.47
N ASP A 184 14.28 -34.28 25.99
CA ASP A 184 14.11 -35.56 26.70
C ASP A 184 13.55 -35.37 28.11
N GLN A 185 13.13 -36.47 28.76
CA GLN A 185 12.54 -36.45 30.11
C GLN A 185 13.47 -35.88 31.21
N ILE A 186 14.79 -35.87 30.96
CA ILE A 186 15.81 -35.31 31.88
C ILE A 186 16.19 -33.86 31.50
N LEU A 187 15.49 -33.25 30.54
CA LEU A 187 15.78 -31.93 29.94
C LEU A 187 17.02 -31.86 29.03
N ASP A 188 17.50 -32.98 28.49
CA ASP A 188 18.51 -32.92 27.42
C ASP A 188 17.87 -32.42 26.11
N ASN A 189 18.45 -31.37 25.54
CA ASN A 189 17.91 -30.67 24.37
C ASN A 189 18.72 -31.02 23.11
N VAL A 190 18.06 -31.47 22.04
CA VAL A 190 18.66 -31.71 20.72
C VAL A 190 17.90 -30.92 19.66
N ILE A 191 18.62 -30.15 18.83
CA ILE A 191 18.03 -29.41 17.71
C ILE A 191 17.70 -30.40 16.59
N LEU A 192 16.43 -30.47 16.19
CA LEU A 192 15.97 -31.31 15.08
C LEU A 192 16.07 -30.58 13.73
N SER A 193 15.74 -29.28 13.71
CA SER A 193 15.86 -28.43 12.54
C SER A 193 15.99 -26.98 12.96
N SER A 194 16.79 -26.22 12.22
CA SER A 194 16.96 -24.78 12.37
C SER A 194 16.91 -24.13 11.00
N ILE A 195 15.97 -23.22 10.79
CA ILE A 195 15.85 -22.47 9.54
C ILE A 195 16.20 -21.00 9.82
N PRO A 196 17.37 -20.51 9.39
CA PRO A 196 17.71 -19.10 9.53
C PRO A 196 16.89 -18.25 8.55
N PHE A 197 16.43 -17.10 9.00
CA PHE A 197 15.72 -16.12 8.19
C PHE A 197 16.15 -14.70 8.54
N ARG A 198 15.88 -13.78 7.60
CA ARG A 198 16.22 -12.37 7.76
C ARG A 198 15.00 -11.60 8.27
N GLN A 199 15.16 -10.94 9.40
CA GLN A 199 14.17 -10.02 9.94
C GLN A 199 14.69 -8.59 9.78
N PHE A 200 13.79 -7.67 9.48
CA PHE A 200 14.06 -6.24 9.44
C PHE A 200 13.04 -5.53 10.32
N LYS A 201 13.40 -4.33 10.77
CA LYS A 201 12.47 -3.45 11.48
C LYS A 201 12.04 -2.33 10.55
N LEU A 202 10.74 -2.24 10.27
CA LEU A 202 10.17 -1.08 9.61
C LEU A 202 9.93 0.00 10.66
N MET A 203 10.61 1.14 10.50
CA MET A 203 10.45 2.30 11.37
C MET A 203 9.74 3.40 10.59
N ILE A 204 8.58 3.85 11.09
CA ILE A 204 7.77 4.94 10.51
C ILE A 204 7.75 6.11 11.50
N GLY A 205 7.89 7.35 11.03
CA GLY A 205 7.89 8.54 11.89
C GLY A 205 9.10 9.46 11.75
N GLY A 206 10.22 8.99 11.22
CA GLY A 206 11.44 9.79 11.17
C GLY A 206 11.80 10.41 12.53
N GLN A 207 12.21 11.68 12.55
CA GLN A 207 12.55 12.42 13.77
C GLN A 207 11.33 13.00 14.52
N TYR A 208 10.27 13.32 13.78
CA TYR A 208 9.13 14.11 14.29
C TYR A 208 7.84 13.28 14.41
N GLY A 209 7.93 11.97 14.34
CA GLY A 209 6.77 11.08 14.37
C GLY A 209 5.86 11.24 13.16
N VAL A 210 4.77 10.47 13.19
CA VAL A 210 3.65 10.55 12.24
C VAL A 210 2.34 10.56 13.02
N PRO A 211 1.26 11.12 12.43
CA PRO A 211 -0.06 11.12 13.06
C PRO A 211 -0.72 9.73 13.04
N ASP A 212 -1.63 9.48 13.97
CA ASP A 212 -2.32 8.20 14.15
C ASP A 212 -3.01 7.67 12.87
N TRP A 213 -3.59 8.57 12.09
CA TRP A 213 -4.28 8.18 10.85
C TRP A 213 -3.33 7.63 9.79
N LEU A 214 -2.08 8.09 9.77
CA LEU A 214 -1.09 7.61 8.81
C LEU A 214 -0.65 6.20 9.18
N ILE A 215 -0.46 5.92 10.48
CA ILE A 215 -0.10 4.58 10.92
C ILE A 215 -1.26 3.60 10.74
N ASP A 216 -2.53 4.01 10.93
CA ASP A 216 -3.68 3.15 10.60
C ASP A 216 -3.71 2.81 9.09
N LYS A 217 -3.43 3.79 8.22
CA LYS A 217 -3.28 3.55 6.78
C LYS A 217 -2.14 2.58 6.46
N VAL A 218 -0.96 2.78 7.04
CA VAL A 218 0.17 1.86 6.86
C VAL A 218 -0.19 0.46 7.36
N ASN A 219 -0.86 0.34 8.51
CA ASN A 219 -1.30 -0.94 9.05
C ASN A 219 -2.27 -1.68 8.10
N ARG A 220 -3.18 -0.94 7.45
CA ARG A 220 -4.08 -1.42 6.40
C ARG A 220 -3.33 -1.88 5.15
N ILE A 221 -2.35 -1.09 4.69
CA ILE A 221 -1.46 -1.41 3.56
C ILE A 221 -0.69 -2.70 3.82
N LEU A 222 -0.10 -2.86 5.01
CA LEU A 222 0.64 -4.07 5.39
C LEU A 222 -0.26 -5.32 5.49
N SER A 223 -1.58 -5.15 5.45
CA SER A 223 -2.55 -6.24 5.46
C SER A 223 -3.01 -6.64 4.06
N CYS A 224 -2.53 -5.98 3.01
CA CYS A 224 -2.74 -6.42 1.63
C CYS A 224 -1.84 -7.62 1.28
N ASP A 225 -2.29 -8.44 0.33
CA ASP A 225 -1.56 -9.62 -0.15
C ASP A 225 -0.18 -9.27 -0.68
N THR A 226 -0.09 -8.18 -1.45
CA THR A 226 1.15 -7.72 -2.05
C THR A 226 1.40 -6.28 -1.66
N TRP A 227 2.50 -6.06 -0.94
CA TRP A 227 3.05 -4.73 -0.73
C TRP A 227 4.57 -4.77 -0.91
N LEU A 228 5.11 -3.67 -1.41
CA LEU A 228 6.51 -3.42 -1.64
C LEU A 228 6.91 -2.19 -0.83
N ALA A 229 8.10 -2.22 -0.23
CA ALA A 229 8.77 -1.03 0.28
C ALA A 229 10.00 -0.77 -0.59
N ASP A 230 10.02 0.38 -1.27
CA ASP A 230 11.05 0.77 -2.24
C ASP A 230 11.33 -0.33 -3.28
N GLY A 231 10.27 -0.94 -3.80
CA GLY A 231 10.33 -2.01 -4.81
C GLY A 231 10.66 -3.41 -4.28
N LYS A 232 10.91 -3.57 -2.98
CA LYS A 232 11.19 -4.88 -2.37
C LYS A 232 9.99 -5.42 -1.59
N SER A 233 9.66 -6.69 -1.81
CA SER A 233 8.52 -7.33 -1.13
C SER A 233 8.87 -7.84 0.26
N PHE A 234 7.97 -7.57 1.20
CA PHE A 234 8.07 -7.95 2.59
C PHE A 234 6.74 -8.52 3.08
N VAL A 235 6.77 -9.22 4.22
CA VAL A 235 5.59 -9.73 4.92
C VAL A 235 5.70 -9.43 6.41
N LYS A 236 4.56 -9.20 7.07
CA LYS A 236 4.53 -9.04 8.53
C LYS A 236 4.94 -10.36 9.19
N LYS A 237 5.73 -10.28 10.25
CA LYS A 237 6.01 -11.46 11.08
C LYS A 237 4.77 -11.80 11.91
N ASP A 238 4.47 -13.08 12.00
CA ASP A 238 3.31 -13.56 12.76
C ASP A 238 3.40 -13.15 14.26
N GLY A 239 2.25 -12.76 14.82
CA GLY A 239 2.14 -12.31 16.21
C GLY A 239 2.80 -10.96 16.53
N THR A 240 3.27 -10.19 15.54
CA THR A 240 3.90 -8.90 15.80
C THR A 240 2.88 -7.77 15.91
N GLN A 241 3.15 -6.86 16.84
CA GLN A 241 2.34 -5.68 17.11
C GLN A 241 3.18 -4.43 16.90
N TRP A 242 2.51 -3.31 16.61
CA TRP A 242 3.15 -2.01 16.52
C TRP A 242 3.72 -1.61 17.88
N THR A 243 4.98 -1.17 17.88
CA THR A 243 5.65 -0.61 19.05
C THR A 243 5.75 0.90 18.90
N GLU A 244 5.06 1.61 19.78
CA GLU A 244 5.02 3.07 19.79
C GLU A 244 6.26 3.65 20.49
N THR A 245 6.77 4.74 19.93
CA THR A 245 7.80 5.60 20.52
C THR A 245 7.25 7.02 20.55
N ALA A 246 6.53 7.34 21.62
CA ALA A 246 5.91 8.65 21.83
C ALA A 246 6.80 9.56 22.71
N ILE A 247 6.65 10.86 22.54
CA ILE A 247 7.23 11.90 23.40
C ILE A 247 6.09 12.55 24.18
N GLU A 248 6.28 12.80 25.47
CA GLU A 248 5.26 13.44 26.31
C GLU A 248 4.89 14.83 25.76
N ASN A 249 3.58 15.13 25.72
CA ASN A 249 2.99 16.36 25.17
C ASN A 249 3.22 16.61 23.67
N TYR A 250 3.67 15.61 22.93
CA TYR A 250 3.82 15.69 21.48
C TYR A 250 2.73 14.85 20.77
N PRO A 251 1.98 15.39 19.80
CA PRO A 251 0.81 14.72 19.23
C PRO A 251 1.14 13.67 18.15
N MET A 252 2.42 13.47 17.81
CA MET A 252 2.85 12.48 16.82
C MET A 252 3.76 11.44 17.47
N SER A 253 3.73 10.22 16.93
CA SER A 253 4.52 9.11 17.47
C SER A 253 5.35 8.44 16.39
N GLY A 254 6.51 7.93 16.79
CA GLY A 254 7.27 6.97 15.99
C GLY A 254 6.70 5.57 16.17
N TRP A 255 6.67 4.78 15.11
CA TRP A 255 6.10 3.43 15.13
C TRP A 255 7.06 2.43 14.53
N ASN A 256 7.22 1.28 15.18
CA ASN A 256 8.08 0.22 14.67
C ASN A 256 7.35 -1.13 14.62
N ILE A 257 7.59 -1.89 13.55
CA ILE A 257 7.10 -3.26 13.39
C ILE A 257 8.18 -4.15 12.79
N ASP A 258 8.18 -5.42 13.20
CA ASP A 258 9.07 -6.43 12.67
C ASP A 258 8.51 -7.05 11.37
N ILE A 259 9.31 -6.99 10.30
CA ILE A 259 8.96 -7.50 8.98
C ILE A 259 9.98 -8.54 8.50
N LEU A 260 9.55 -9.41 7.59
CA LEU A 260 10.35 -10.47 6.97
C LEU A 260 10.41 -10.24 5.47
N GLU A 261 11.48 -10.66 4.80
CA GLU A 261 11.49 -10.70 3.33
C GLU A 261 10.45 -11.73 2.84
N ALA A 262 9.61 -11.35 1.86
CA ALA A 262 8.60 -12.26 1.33
C ALA A 262 9.22 -13.48 0.62
N SER A 263 10.38 -13.29 0.01
CA SER A 263 11.19 -14.35 -0.60
C SER A 263 12.56 -14.42 0.05
N ASN A 264 12.73 -15.35 0.99
CA ASN A 264 14.03 -15.65 1.61
C ASN A 264 14.78 -16.69 0.78
N LEU A 265 15.54 -16.25 -0.22
CA LEU A 265 16.41 -17.13 -0.99
C LEU A 265 17.71 -17.43 -0.22
N SER A 266 18.10 -18.71 -0.14
CA SER A 266 19.37 -19.14 0.47
C SER A 266 20.61 -18.79 -0.38
N SER A 267 20.40 -18.33 -1.61
CA SER A 267 21.46 -17.93 -2.54
C SER A 267 21.09 -16.67 -3.30
N LYS A 268 22.08 -15.82 -3.59
CA LYS A 268 21.90 -14.68 -4.51
C LYS A 268 21.90 -15.22 -5.93
N ARG A 269 20.76 -15.14 -6.62
CA ARG A 269 20.63 -15.53 -8.01
C ARG A 269 20.75 -14.29 -8.90
N GLY A 270 21.59 -14.37 -9.93
CA GLY A 270 21.66 -13.38 -11.01
C GLY A 270 21.32 -14.05 -12.33
N SER A 271 20.54 -13.38 -13.18
CA SER A 271 20.24 -13.82 -14.54
C SER A 271 20.56 -12.67 -15.49
N ASN A 272 21.11 -13.00 -16.67
CA ASN A 272 21.37 -12.01 -17.72
C ASN A 272 20.16 -11.83 -18.66
N THR A 273 19.06 -12.56 -18.45
CA THR A 273 17.94 -12.65 -19.41
C THR A 273 16.56 -12.75 -18.75
N GLY A 274 16.38 -12.27 -17.51
CA GLY A 274 15.08 -12.24 -16.82
C GLY A 274 15.19 -11.87 -15.34
N ASP A 275 14.07 -11.54 -14.70
CA ASP A 275 14.03 -11.19 -13.27
C ASP A 275 14.34 -12.42 -12.39
N PRO A 276 15.47 -12.42 -11.65
CA PRO A 276 15.90 -13.56 -10.84
C PRO A 276 15.02 -13.80 -9.60
N THR A 277 14.04 -12.94 -9.30
CA THR A 277 13.13 -13.08 -8.16
C THR A 277 11.91 -13.95 -8.42
N GLN A 278 11.65 -14.34 -9.68
CA GLN A 278 10.53 -15.23 -10.01
C GLN A 278 10.72 -16.63 -9.41
N GLN A 279 9.66 -17.13 -8.77
CA GLN A 279 9.60 -18.46 -8.16
C GLN A 279 9.86 -19.56 -9.21
N VAL A 280 10.52 -20.62 -8.75
CA VAL A 280 11.07 -21.73 -9.53
C VAL A 280 10.09 -22.26 -10.59
N ALA A 281 10.43 -22.11 -11.87
CA ALA A 281 9.88 -22.95 -12.94
C ALA A 281 10.49 -24.35 -12.78
N VAL A 282 9.73 -25.29 -12.20
CA VAL A 282 10.10 -26.70 -12.19
C VAL A 282 9.79 -27.25 -13.58
N VAL A 283 10.83 -27.41 -14.40
CA VAL A 283 10.71 -28.06 -15.70
C VAL A 283 10.64 -29.57 -15.45
N TYR A 284 9.45 -30.14 -15.58
CA TYR A 284 9.29 -31.58 -15.66
C TYR A 284 9.63 -32.02 -17.08
N ASN A 285 10.74 -32.75 -17.24
CA ASN A 285 10.97 -33.55 -18.44
C ASN A 285 10.15 -34.83 -18.26
N ILE A 286 8.93 -34.86 -18.80
CA ILE A 286 8.17 -36.09 -18.93
C ILE A 286 8.67 -36.77 -20.21
N GLU A 287 9.38 -37.89 -20.07
CA GLU A 287 9.65 -38.77 -21.21
C GLU A 287 8.31 -39.37 -21.65
N THR A 288 7.92 -39.11 -22.90
CA THR A 288 6.63 -39.50 -23.49
C THR A 288 6.58 -40.97 -23.91
N ASP A 289 7.42 -41.83 -23.34
CA ASP A 289 7.49 -43.26 -23.73
C ASP A 289 6.17 -44.03 -23.47
N LEU A 290 5.22 -43.41 -22.77
CA LEU A 290 3.86 -43.93 -22.53
C LEU A 290 2.79 -43.46 -23.54
N PHE A 291 3.07 -42.47 -24.39
CA PHE A 291 2.15 -42.01 -25.44
C PHE A 291 2.75 -42.36 -26.81
N GLY A 292 2.25 -43.47 -27.38
CA GLY A 292 2.66 -43.95 -28.70
C GLY A 292 2.58 -42.85 -29.77
N THR A 293 3.58 -42.85 -30.64
CA THR A 293 3.74 -41.90 -31.74
C THR A 293 2.62 -42.01 -32.77
N PHE A 294 1.86 -40.92 -32.97
CA PHE A 294 1.00 -40.78 -34.14
C PHE A 294 1.79 -40.09 -35.24
N ASN A 295 2.38 -40.90 -36.13
CA ASN A 295 3.16 -40.57 -37.33
C ASN A 295 4.68 -40.52 -37.13
N ASN A 296 5.34 -41.54 -37.70
CA ASN A 296 6.77 -41.68 -38.00
C ASN A 296 7.55 -40.36 -38.23
N ALA A 297 7.94 -39.70 -37.15
CA ALA A 297 8.92 -38.62 -37.14
C ALA A 297 10.03 -38.96 -36.12
N PRO A 298 11.31 -38.74 -36.45
CA PRO A 298 12.42 -39.19 -35.62
C PRO A 298 12.54 -38.34 -34.34
N TRP A 299 12.44 -39.03 -33.20
CA TRP A 299 13.08 -38.80 -31.91
C TRP A 299 13.48 -37.35 -31.62
N ASN A 300 12.57 -36.57 -31.00
CA ASN A 300 12.83 -35.55 -29.98
C ASN A 300 11.56 -34.72 -29.73
N GLU A 301 10.54 -35.30 -29.09
CA GLU A 301 9.39 -34.54 -28.59
C GLU A 301 9.55 -34.32 -27.08
N THR A 302 10.41 -33.38 -26.72
CA THR A 302 10.46 -32.86 -25.34
C THR A 302 9.39 -31.77 -25.23
N VAL A 303 8.27 -32.06 -24.56
CA VAL A 303 7.27 -31.03 -24.25
C VAL A 303 7.77 -30.23 -23.05
N GLN A 304 8.26 -29.01 -23.28
CA GLN A 304 8.70 -28.10 -22.22
C GLN A 304 7.52 -27.25 -21.75
N ILE A 305 6.97 -27.55 -20.57
CA ILE A 305 6.02 -26.66 -19.88
C ILE A 305 6.85 -25.61 -19.14
N THR A 306 6.88 -24.39 -19.68
CA THR A 306 7.76 -23.31 -19.21
C THR A 306 7.14 -22.45 -18.11
N GLN A 307 5.85 -22.60 -17.83
CA GLN A 307 5.16 -21.78 -16.83
C GLN A 307 3.96 -22.52 -16.23
N ILE A 308 3.92 -22.59 -14.89
CA ILE A 308 2.70 -22.87 -14.12
C ILE A 308 2.38 -21.59 -13.37
N SER A 309 1.38 -20.84 -13.83
CA SER A 309 0.79 -19.77 -13.01
C SER A 309 -0.13 -20.41 -11.98
N LYS A 310 0.10 -20.18 -10.69
CA LYS A 310 -0.96 -20.41 -9.70
C LYS A 310 -2.07 -19.38 -9.95
N ALA A 311 -3.30 -19.88 -10.05
CA ALA A 311 -4.50 -19.09 -9.83
C ALA A 311 -4.58 -18.72 -8.34
#